data_AF-A0A5C7UX22-F1
#
_entry.id   AF-A0A5C7UX22-F1
#
_cell.length_a   1.000
_cell.length_b   1.000
_cell.length_c   1.000
_cell.angle_alpha   90.00
_cell.angle_beta   90.00
_cell.angle_gamma   90.00
#
_symmetry.space_group_name_H-M   'P 1'
#
loop_
_entity.id
_entity.type
_entity.pdbx_description
1 polymer ?
#
loop_
_entity_poly.entity_id
_entity_poly.type
_entity_poly.pdbx_seq_one_letter_code
_entity_poly.pdbx_strand_id
1 'polypeptide(L)'
;MSARHVFIALFLALGCGAWVGHLQGQKELDQLRVAQAETGRLAARAATRQLEAAQQRGDQLTRQLATAERQIQTLTTEKRDALKKATTGRACLGTAALRVLDGAAGIRVAGLPAAAGGTAAADGRVATDSDIGQWALDAGAQYEQCRERLGALIAWHRGPQ
;
A
#
# COMPACT_ATOMS: atom_id res chain seq x y z
N MET A 1 -59.96 -57.18 -27.81
CA MET A 1 -59.56 -56.12 -26.87
C MET A 1 -59.90 -54.77 -27.48
N SER A 2 -60.81 -54.00 -26.85
CA SER A 2 -61.33 -52.74 -27.40
C SER A 2 -60.31 -51.60 -27.26
N ALA A 3 -60.11 -50.81 -28.32
CA ALA A 3 -59.15 -49.71 -28.40
C ALA A 3 -59.25 -48.68 -27.24
N ARG A 4 -60.42 -48.58 -26.58
CA ARG A 4 -60.63 -47.76 -25.38
C ARG A 4 -59.77 -48.16 -24.19
N HIS A 5 -59.52 -49.45 -23.98
CA HIS A 5 -58.71 -49.90 -22.83
C HIS A 5 -57.22 -49.63 -23.03
N VAL A 6 -56.75 -49.66 -24.28
CA VAL A 6 -55.36 -49.33 -24.62
C VAL A 6 -55.10 -47.83 -24.41
N PHE A 7 -56.02 -46.96 -24.83
CA PHE A 7 -55.89 -45.52 -24.64
C PHE A 7 -55.88 -45.11 -23.15
N ILE A 8 -56.75 -45.69 -22.33
CA ILE A 8 -56.80 -45.39 -20.88
C ILE A 8 -55.50 -45.81 -20.19
N ALA A 9 -54.97 -47.00 -20.50
CA ALA A 9 -53.72 -47.47 -19.93
C ALA A 9 -52.52 -46.60 -20.32
N LEU A 10 -52.48 -46.11 -21.57
CA LEU A 10 -51.40 -45.25 -22.06
C LEU A 10 -51.42 -43.87 -21.38
N PHE A 11 -52.59 -43.27 -21.20
CA PHE A 11 -52.74 -41.98 -20.50
C PHE A 11 -52.39 -42.08 -19.02
N LEU A 12 -52.79 -43.15 -18.33
CA LEU A 12 -52.43 -43.38 -16.93
C LEU A 12 -50.91 -43.56 -16.75
N ALA A 13 -50.28 -44.34 -17.62
CA ALA A 13 -48.83 -44.57 -17.56
C ALA A 13 -48.03 -43.28 -17.79
N LEU A 14 -48.43 -42.45 -18.77
CA LEU A 14 -47.78 -41.17 -19.06
C LEU A 14 -47.99 -40.14 -17.93
N GLY A 15 -49.21 -40.06 -17.39
CA GLY A 15 -49.53 -39.15 -16.29
C GLY A 15 -48.79 -39.48 -15.00
N CYS A 16 -48.72 -40.76 -14.63
CA CYS A 16 -47.99 -41.20 -13.43
C CYS A 16 -46.47 -41.02 -13.57
N GLY A 17 -45.90 -41.30 -14.75
CA GLY A 17 -44.48 -41.08 -15.01
C GLY A 17 -44.07 -39.61 -14.91
N ALA A 18 -44.86 -38.71 -15.48
CA ALA A 18 -44.62 -37.26 -15.41
C ALA A 18 -44.73 -36.72 -13.97
N TRP A 19 -45.72 -37.18 -13.20
CA TRP A 19 -45.93 -36.75 -11.82
C TRP A 19 -44.78 -37.14 -10.88
N VAL A 20 -44.35 -38.41 -10.93
CA VAL A 20 -43.25 -38.90 -10.09
C VAL A 20 -41.92 -38.23 -10.47
N GLY A 21 -41.65 -38.08 -11.77
CA GLY A 21 -40.44 -37.39 -12.24
C GLY A 21 -40.37 -35.92 -11.80
N HIS A 22 -41.49 -35.20 -11.85
CA HIS A 22 -41.56 -33.81 -11.40
C HIS A 22 -41.32 -33.66 -9.89
N LEU A 23 -41.89 -34.53 -9.06
CA LEU A 23 -41.67 -34.50 -7.60
C LEU A 23 -40.22 -34.82 -7.22
N GLN A 24 -39.58 -35.76 -7.93
CA GLN A 24 -38.17 -36.10 -7.68
C GLN A 24 -37.24 -34.96 -8.10
N GLY A 25 -37.47 -34.38 -9.28
CA GLY A 25 -36.69 -33.24 -9.78
C GLY A 25 -36.80 -32.00 -8.89
N GLN A 26 -37.97 -31.71 -8.31
CA GLN A 26 -38.13 -30.58 -7.38
C GLN A 26 -37.30 -30.76 -6.10
N LYS A 27 -37.26 -31.96 -5.52
CA LYS A 27 -36.43 -32.24 -4.33
C LYS A 27 -34.95 -32.05 -4.60
N GLU A 28 -34.47 -32.52 -5.76
CA GLU A 28 -33.08 -32.37 -6.16
C GLU A 28 -32.72 -30.89 -6.40
N LEU A 29 -33.60 -30.11 -7.06
CA LEU A 29 -33.41 -28.67 -7.25
C LEU A 29 -33.38 -27.91 -5.92
N ASP A 30 -34.23 -28.25 -4.96
CA ASP A 30 -34.24 -27.60 -3.65
C ASP A 30 -33.00 -27.96 -2.83
N GLN A 31 -32.55 -29.21 -2.88
CA GLN A 31 -31.28 -29.61 -2.26
C GLN A 31 -30.09 -28.87 -2.88
N LEU A 32 -30.04 -28.75 -4.21
CA LEU A 32 -28.99 -28.01 -4.91
C LEU A 32 -29.00 -26.52 -4.54
N ARG A 33 -30.19 -25.89 -4.45
CA ARG A 33 -30.32 -24.49 -4.01
C ARG A 33 -29.83 -24.28 -2.59
N VAL A 34 -30.15 -25.19 -1.66
CA VAL A 34 -29.68 -25.13 -0.27
C VAL A 34 -28.16 -25.29 -0.22
N ALA A 35 -27.61 -26.27 -0.92
CA ALA A 35 -26.16 -26.49 -0.99
C ALA A 35 -25.43 -25.29 -1.61
N GLN A 36 -26.00 -24.68 -2.65
CA GLN A 36 -25.46 -23.46 -3.26
C GLN A 36 -25.54 -22.26 -2.29
N ALA A 37 -26.64 -22.11 -1.56
CA ALA A 37 -26.78 -21.05 -0.56
C ALA A 37 -25.78 -21.23 0.60
N GLU A 38 -25.52 -22.46 1.01
CA GLU A 38 -24.54 -22.78 2.05
C GLU A 38 -23.11 -22.53 1.59
N THR A 39 -22.74 -23.01 0.40
CA THR A 39 -21.41 -22.73 -0.18
C THR A 39 -21.19 -21.23 -0.40
N GLY A 40 -22.21 -20.50 -0.85
CA GLY A 40 -22.17 -19.03 -0.95
C GLY A 40 -21.94 -18.35 0.41
N ARG A 41 -22.62 -18.80 1.47
CA ARG A 41 -22.41 -18.29 2.84
C ARG A 41 -21.01 -18.58 3.36
N LEU A 42 -20.49 -19.77 3.12
CA LEU A 42 -19.14 -20.16 3.54
C LEU A 42 -18.07 -19.35 2.80
N ALA A 43 -18.23 -19.17 1.48
CA ALA A 43 -17.35 -18.34 0.67
C ALA A 43 -17.38 -16.87 1.11
N ALA A 44 -18.56 -16.30 1.36
CA ALA A 44 -18.70 -14.94 1.87
C ALA A 44 -17.99 -14.76 3.22
N ARG A 45 -18.18 -15.69 4.17
CA ARG A 45 -17.48 -15.66 5.47
C ARG A 45 -15.97 -15.79 5.32
N ALA A 46 -15.50 -16.63 4.41
CA ALA A 46 -14.07 -16.78 4.13
C ALA A 46 -13.48 -15.49 3.55
N ALA A 47 -14.18 -14.85 2.60
CA ALA A 47 -13.77 -13.57 2.04
C ALA A 47 -13.76 -12.45 3.11
N THR A 48 -14.79 -12.36 3.96
CA THR A 48 -14.83 -11.40 5.08
C THR A 48 -13.63 -11.58 6.01
N ARG A 49 -13.31 -12.82 6.41
CA ARG A 49 -12.14 -13.09 7.26
C ARG A 49 -10.83 -12.67 6.59
N GLN A 50 -10.68 -12.90 5.29
CA GLN A 50 -9.49 -12.46 4.55
C GLN A 50 -9.39 -10.93 4.51
N LEU A 51 -10.50 -10.24 4.29
CA LEU A 51 -10.55 -8.78 4.31
C LEU A 51 -10.23 -8.21 5.70
N GLU A 52 -10.81 -8.77 6.76
CA GLU A 52 -10.53 -8.36 8.15
C GLU A 52 -9.06 -8.58 8.52
N ALA A 53 -8.49 -9.74 8.18
CA ALA A 53 -7.09 -10.03 8.43
C ALA A 53 -6.15 -9.10 7.66
N ALA A 54 -6.52 -8.73 6.42
CA ALA A 54 -5.82 -7.70 5.67
C ALA A 54 -5.94 -6.34 6.40
N GLN A 55 -7.14 -5.87 6.73
CA GLN A 55 -7.34 -4.58 7.40
C GLN A 55 -6.54 -4.47 8.70
N GLN A 56 -6.61 -5.47 9.57
CA GLN A 56 -5.86 -5.49 10.84
C GLN A 56 -4.35 -5.36 10.64
N ARG A 57 -3.81 -6.04 9.62
CA ARG A 57 -2.39 -5.92 9.26
C ARG A 57 -2.05 -4.52 8.74
N GLY A 58 -2.96 -3.92 7.98
CA GLY A 58 -2.76 -2.58 7.40
C GLY A 58 -2.73 -1.54 8.49
N ASP A 59 -3.64 -1.65 9.46
CA ASP A 59 -3.69 -0.78 10.63
C ASP A 59 -2.44 -0.93 11.51
N GLN A 60 -1.96 -2.16 11.70
CA GLN A 60 -0.73 -2.42 12.44
C GLN A 60 0.48 -1.76 11.77
N LEU A 61 0.67 -1.98 10.46
CA LEU A 61 1.78 -1.38 9.71
C LEU A 61 1.67 0.14 9.68
N THR A 62 0.46 0.69 9.60
CA THR A 62 0.22 2.15 9.67
C THR A 62 0.68 2.72 11.01
N ARG A 63 0.35 2.07 12.14
CA ARG A 63 0.80 2.50 13.46
C ARG A 63 2.31 2.41 13.63
N GLN A 64 2.92 1.34 13.11
CA GLN A 64 4.38 1.15 13.13
C GLN A 64 5.08 2.24 12.32
N LEU A 65 4.63 2.49 11.08
CA LEU A 65 5.17 3.53 10.23
C LEU A 65 5.05 4.92 10.86
N ALA A 66 3.87 5.27 11.41
CA ALA A 66 3.67 6.54 12.10
C ALA A 66 4.58 6.70 13.34
N THR A 67 5.00 5.59 13.96
CA THR A 67 5.93 5.62 15.09
C THR A 67 7.37 5.82 14.61
N ALA A 68 7.78 5.12 13.56
CA ALA A 68 9.09 5.28 12.94
C ALA A 68 9.28 6.70 12.38
N GLU A 69 8.28 7.26 11.67
CA GLU A 69 8.33 8.63 11.14
C GLU A 69 8.48 9.68 12.26
N ARG A 70 7.76 9.51 13.38
CA ARG A 70 7.93 10.37 14.56
C ARG A 70 9.33 10.28 15.15
N GLN A 71 9.89 9.07 15.27
CA GLN A 71 11.26 8.88 15.75
C GLN A 71 12.29 9.55 14.84
N ILE A 72 12.14 9.41 13.52
CA ILE A 72 12.99 10.08 12.53
C ILE A 72 12.91 11.59 12.70
N GLN A 73 11.72 12.17 12.87
CA GLN A 73 11.54 13.62 13.07
C GLN A 73 12.19 14.12 14.37
N THR A 74 12.01 13.38 15.47
CA THR A 74 12.64 13.71 16.77
C THR A 74 14.15 13.70 16.64
N LEU A 75 14.73 12.60 16.14
CA LEU A 75 16.18 12.48 15.96
C LEU A 75 16.72 13.54 15.02
N THR A 76 16.04 13.82 13.92
CA THR A 76 16.44 14.89 12.99
C THR A 76 16.48 16.24 13.69
N THR A 77 15.50 16.55 14.54
CA THR A 77 15.47 17.81 15.29
C THR A 77 16.61 17.89 16.30
N GLU A 78 16.81 16.83 17.09
CA GLU A 78 17.91 16.77 18.07
C GLU A 78 19.29 16.94 17.41
N LYS A 79 19.51 16.26 16.28
CA LYS A 79 20.76 16.35 15.53
C LYS A 79 20.93 17.72 14.89
N ARG A 80 19.85 18.35 14.42
CA ARG A 80 19.89 19.71 13.88
C ARG A 80 20.34 20.71 14.94
N ASP A 81 19.81 20.60 16.15
CA ASP A 81 20.19 21.49 17.24
C ASP A 81 21.60 21.22 17.76
N ALA A 82 22.04 19.96 17.76
CA ALA A 82 23.44 19.62 18.01
C ALA A 82 24.38 20.20 16.93
N LEU A 83 23.99 20.11 15.67
CA LEU A 83 24.77 20.61 14.54
C LEU A 83 24.96 22.13 14.63
N LYS A 84 23.91 22.89 14.94
CA LYS A 84 24.00 24.35 15.13
C LYS A 84 25.06 24.75 16.17
N LYS A 85 25.26 23.93 17.20
CA LYS A 85 26.25 24.17 18.26
C LYS A 85 27.67 23.74 17.85
N ALA A 86 27.78 22.80 16.92
CA ALA A 86 29.04 22.21 16.48
C ALA A 86 29.65 22.88 15.24
N THR A 87 28.85 23.62 14.47
CA THR A 87 29.30 24.35 13.27
C THR A 87 29.56 25.81 13.55
N THR A 88 30.47 26.43 12.80
CA THR A 88 30.89 27.83 13.02
C THR A 88 30.51 28.78 11.88
N GLY A 89 29.81 28.31 10.85
CA GLY A 89 29.54 29.09 9.64
C GLY A 89 30.77 29.27 8.74
N ARG A 90 31.75 28.37 8.84
CA ARG A 90 32.98 28.45 8.04
C ARG A 90 32.66 28.04 6.60
N ALA A 91 33.14 28.82 5.64
CA ALA A 91 32.98 28.49 4.22
C ALA A 91 33.56 27.12 3.89
N CYS A 92 32.76 26.25 3.27
CA CYS A 92 33.13 24.90 2.87
C CYS A 92 33.11 24.74 1.34
N LEU A 93 32.06 25.20 0.67
CA LEU A 93 31.94 25.13 -0.78
C LEU A 93 31.80 26.52 -1.40
N GLY A 94 32.65 26.80 -2.39
CA GLY A 94 32.56 28.01 -3.20
C GLY A 94 31.52 27.91 -4.32
N THR A 95 31.24 29.05 -4.97
CA THR A 95 30.23 29.18 -6.02
C THR A 95 30.42 28.21 -7.20
N ALA A 96 31.67 27.91 -7.58
CA ALA A 96 31.96 26.98 -8.67
C ALA A 96 31.51 25.54 -8.34
N ALA A 97 31.74 25.08 -7.10
CA ALA A 97 31.29 23.78 -6.65
C ALA A 97 29.76 23.72 -6.53
N LEU A 98 29.13 24.78 -6.01
CA LEU A 98 27.66 24.88 -5.93
C LEU A 98 27.01 24.78 -7.32
N ARG A 99 27.61 25.39 -8.35
CA ARG A 99 27.10 25.28 -9.73
C ARG A 99 27.11 23.85 -10.28
N VAL A 100 28.10 23.04 -9.90
CA VAL A 100 28.14 21.62 -10.28
C VAL A 100 27.00 20.86 -9.62
N LEU A 101 26.71 21.17 -8.35
CA LEU A 101 25.66 20.51 -7.57
C LEU A 101 24.24 20.90 -8.04
N ASP A 102 24.02 22.15 -8.44
CA ASP A 102 22.72 22.62 -8.94
C ASP A 102 22.25 21.87 -10.21
N GLY A 103 23.18 21.28 -10.98
CA GLY A 103 22.88 20.50 -12.19
C GLY A 103 22.73 18.99 -11.95
N ALA A 104 22.94 18.50 -10.73
CA ALA A 104 22.96 17.07 -10.46
C ALA A 104 21.55 16.48 -10.30
N ALA A 105 21.23 15.46 -11.11
CA ALA A 105 19.96 14.76 -11.00
C ALA A 105 19.81 14.07 -9.64
N GLY A 106 18.62 14.20 -9.03
CA GLY A 106 18.32 13.60 -7.73
C GLY A 106 18.87 14.34 -6.51
N ILE A 107 19.70 15.38 -6.71
CA ILE A 107 20.15 16.26 -5.63
C ILE A 107 19.24 17.48 -5.59
N ARG A 108 18.30 17.51 -4.63
CA ARG A 108 17.58 18.74 -4.30
C ARG A 108 18.26 19.41 -3.12
N VAL A 109 18.90 20.52 -3.42
CA VAL A 109 19.63 21.38 -2.49
C VAL A 109 18.64 22.29 -1.73
N ALA A 110 17.63 21.69 -1.09
CA ALA A 110 16.70 22.43 -0.23
C ALA A 110 17.40 22.72 1.10
N GLY A 111 18.33 23.66 1.12
CA GLY A 111 19.07 24.00 2.34
C GLY A 111 20.47 24.56 2.12
N LEU A 112 21.10 24.34 0.97
CA LEU A 112 22.26 25.15 0.61
C LEU A 112 21.82 26.41 -0.15
N PRO A 113 22.59 27.51 -0.06
CA PRO A 113 22.39 28.66 -0.91
C PRO A 113 22.44 28.25 -2.39
N ALA A 114 21.38 28.56 -3.14
CA ALA A 114 21.39 28.37 -4.59
C ALA A 114 22.60 29.11 -5.19
N ALA A 115 23.26 28.56 -6.21
CA ALA A 115 24.27 29.34 -6.93
C ALA A 115 23.57 30.52 -7.61
N ALA A 116 24.24 31.68 -7.69
CA ALA A 116 23.69 32.81 -8.44
C ALA A 116 23.58 32.41 -9.92
N GLY A 117 22.35 32.20 -10.39
CA GLY A 117 22.03 32.05 -11.80
C GLY A 117 22.13 33.41 -12.48
N GLY A 118 23.18 33.61 -13.28
CA GLY A 118 23.34 34.79 -14.14
C GLY A 118 23.97 36.01 -13.44
N THR A 119 25.08 36.46 -14.03
CA THR A 119 25.85 37.70 -13.75
C THR A 119 26.39 37.89 -12.33
N ALA A 120 27.72 37.95 -12.24
CA ALA A 120 28.51 37.94 -11.02
C ALA A 120 28.24 39.15 -10.10
N ALA A 121 27.81 38.86 -8.87
CA ALA A 121 28.08 39.74 -7.74
C ALA A 121 29.49 39.45 -7.23
N ALA A 122 30.24 40.51 -6.89
CA ALA A 122 31.68 40.48 -6.62
C ALA A 122 32.10 39.68 -5.37
N ASP A 123 31.17 39.33 -4.49
CA ASP A 123 31.36 38.38 -3.40
C ASP A 123 30.50 37.14 -3.67
N GLY A 124 31.10 36.13 -4.32
CA GLY A 124 30.40 34.91 -4.73
C GLY A 124 29.78 34.18 -3.52
N ARG A 125 28.53 33.73 -3.67
CA ARG A 125 27.83 32.92 -2.65
C ARG A 125 28.63 31.66 -2.31
N VAL A 126 28.82 31.40 -1.01
CA VAL A 126 29.48 30.20 -0.47
C VAL A 126 28.50 29.42 0.41
N ALA A 127 28.63 28.10 0.44
CA ALA A 127 27.97 27.28 1.46
C ALA A 127 28.92 27.02 2.62
N THR A 128 28.38 27.15 3.82
CA THR A 128 29.08 26.97 5.08
C THR A 128 29.01 25.52 5.57
N ASP A 129 29.83 25.17 6.55
CA ASP A 129 29.73 23.91 7.29
C ASP A 129 28.33 23.67 7.87
N SER A 130 27.66 24.73 8.33
CA SER A 130 26.25 24.69 8.77
C SER A 130 25.29 24.32 7.65
N ASP A 131 25.41 24.95 6.48
CA ASP A 131 24.54 24.67 5.32
C ASP A 131 24.70 23.23 4.83
N ILE A 132 25.95 22.76 4.75
CA ILE A 132 26.29 21.41 4.32
C ILE A 132 25.76 20.37 5.31
N GLY A 133 25.99 20.60 6.61
CA GLY A 133 25.53 19.68 7.64
C GLY A 133 24.00 19.61 7.70
N GLN A 134 23.32 20.74 7.55
CA GLN A 134 21.85 20.79 7.53
C GLN A 134 21.31 20.05 6.31
N TRP A 135 21.88 20.28 5.13
CA TRP A 135 21.50 19.56 3.92
C TRP A 135 21.70 18.04 4.07
N ALA A 136 22.83 17.61 4.60
CA ALA A 136 23.13 16.19 4.79
C ALA A 136 22.13 15.54 5.76
N LEU A 137 21.76 16.25 6.83
CA LEU A 137 20.79 15.78 7.80
C LEU A 137 19.39 15.68 7.20
N ASP A 138 18.95 16.68 6.43
CA ASP A 138 17.65 16.70 5.77
C ASP A 138 17.57 15.62 4.67
N ALA A 139 18.66 15.39 3.93
CA ALA A 139 18.76 14.31 2.95
C ALA A 139 18.69 12.92 3.62
N GLY A 140 19.41 12.73 4.73
CA GLY A 140 19.35 11.51 5.53
C GLY A 140 17.94 11.24 6.05
N ALA A 141 17.28 12.23 6.64
CA ALA A 141 15.91 12.10 7.13
C ALA A 141 14.91 11.69 6.03
N GLN A 142 15.03 12.26 4.83
CA GLN A 142 14.19 11.90 3.69
C GLN A 142 14.43 10.45 3.23
N TYR A 143 15.70 10.01 3.20
CA TYR A 143 16.06 8.64 2.87
C TYR A 143 15.47 7.65 3.88
N GLU A 144 15.63 7.91 5.17
CA GLU A 144 15.08 7.09 6.25
C GLU A 144 13.56 6.97 6.14
N GLN A 145 12.85 8.09 5.93
CA GLN A 145 11.39 8.06 5.73
C GLN A 145 10.99 7.23 4.51
N CYS A 146 11.70 7.37 3.39
CA CYS A 146 11.45 6.58 2.19
C CYS A 146 11.66 5.09 2.47
N ARG A 147 12.74 4.72 3.16
CA ARG A 147 13.04 3.34 3.52
C ARG A 147 11.95 2.74 4.41
N GLU A 148 11.50 3.44 5.44
CA GLU A 148 10.42 2.95 6.31
C GLU A 148 9.10 2.77 5.56
N ARG A 149 8.74 3.72 4.69
CA ARG A 149 7.53 3.60 3.84
C ARG A 149 7.59 2.41 2.90
N LEU A 150 8.73 2.22 2.22
CA LEU A 150 8.94 1.06 1.35
C LEU A 150 8.94 -0.24 2.16
N GLY A 151 9.55 -0.25 3.34
CA GLY A 151 9.52 -1.38 4.27
C GLY A 151 8.10 -1.78 4.64
N ALA A 152 7.25 -0.82 4.97
CA ALA A 152 5.84 -1.05 5.28
C ALA A 152 5.06 -1.63 4.08
N LEU A 153 5.29 -1.12 2.87
CA LEU A 153 4.67 -1.65 1.64
C LEU A 153 5.13 -3.08 1.32
N ILE A 154 6.43 -3.37 1.50
CA ILE A 154 6.99 -4.70 1.32
C ILE A 154 6.39 -5.67 2.34
N ALA A 155 6.31 -5.27 3.61
CA ALA A 155 5.72 -6.09 4.67
C ALA A 155 4.23 -6.37 4.41
N TRP A 156 3.49 -5.39 3.92
CA TRP A 156 2.10 -5.56 3.51
C TRP A 156 1.95 -6.63 2.43
N HIS A 157 2.77 -6.55 1.37
CA HIS A 157 2.70 -7.46 0.22
C HIS A 157 3.20 -8.88 0.52
N ARG A 158 4.22 -9.03 1.37
CA ARG A 158 4.76 -10.35 1.73
C ARG A 158 3.81 -11.15 2.64
N GLY A 159 2.97 -10.45 3.41
CA GLY A 159 2.09 -11.08 4.39
C GLY A 159 2.83 -11.70 5.58
N PRO A 160 2.10 -12.30 6.54
CA PRO A 160 2.69 -13.00 7.67
C PRO A 160 3.48 -14.21 7.16
N GLN A 161 4.64 -14.42 7.77
CA GLN A 161 5.44 -15.63 7.62
C GLN A 161 4.87 -16.73 8.49
#